data_AF-V9IGC3-F1
#
_entry.id   AF-V9IGC3-F1
#
_cell.length_a   1.000
_cell.length_b   1.000
_cell.length_c   1.000
_cell.angle_alpha   90.00
_cell.angle_beta   90.00
_cell.angle_gamma   90.00
#
_symmetry.space_group_name_H-M   'P 1'
#
loop_
_entity.id
_entity.type
_entity.pdbx_description
1 polymer ?
#
loop_
_entity_poly.entity_id
_entity_poly.type
_entity_poly.pdbx_seq_one_letter_code
_entity_poly.pdbx_strand_id
1 'polypeptide(L)'
;MTLTFENDELNNHECMASICGVLNHIISEEISVPTTDGDIILPKWLKCFLSSITTTNYDNVRLFMLKVILNMSTVFQPYTKFFLQPIMYTTYLYLKKNQLNYIIIDVIEMLIDWQTSFFQKSSDFTFDQNKNTIQQLWEIIIQKVIIIKTKEISKIIYKYNMNMLKTMLEVWHPYLKLPANLDDKMRTAPGATVYLILICFVNGMDKDIIHRNNILEFFRKISRKLER
;
A
#
# COMPACT_ATOMS: atom_id res chain seq x y z
N MET A 1 -28.04 12.04 0.53
CA MET A 1 -27.20 11.20 1.42
C MET A 1 -26.22 12.13 2.12
N THR A 2 -26.09 12.05 3.45
CA THR A 2 -25.19 12.93 4.22
C THR A 2 -23.81 12.30 4.26
N LEU A 3 -22.78 13.05 3.87
CA LEU A 3 -21.38 12.61 3.98
C LEU A 3 -20.89 12.85 5.41
N THR A 4 -20.37 11.80 6.05
CA THR A 4 -19.76 11.87 7.38
C THR A 4 -18.29 11.50 7.28
N PHE A 5 -17.41 12.38 7.75
CA PHE A 5 -15.96 12.15 7.75
C PHE A 5 -15.46 11.87 9.16
N GLU A 6 -14.37 11.11 9.25
CA GLU A 6 -13.59 11.03 10.48
C GLU A 6 -13.05 12.41 10.84
N ASN A 7 -12.96 12.71 12.13
CA ASN A 7 -12.42 13.97 12.58
C ASN A 7 -10.88 13.93 12.54
N ASP A 8 -10.31 14.41 11.44
CA ASP A 8 -8.86 14.55 11.26
C ASP A 8 -8.50 15.84 10.49
N GLU A 9 -7.23 16.23 10.54
CA GLU A 9 -6.75 17.49 9.95
C GLU A 9 -7.01 17.61 8.44
N LEU A 10 -6.94 16.51 7.69
CA LEU A 10 -7.19 16.53 6.25
C LEU A 10 -8.69 16.61 5.95
N ASN A 11 -9.50 15.91 6.74
CA ASN A 11 -10.95 15.96 6.61
C ASN A 11 -11.54 17.31 7.01
N ASN A 12 -10.88 18.01 7.94
CA ASN A 12 -11.24 19.36 8.37
C ASN A 12 -10.77 20.46 7.39
N HIS A 13 -10.05 20.10 6.32
CA HIS A 13 -9.69 21.06 5.29
C HIS A 13 -10.96 21.60 4.61
N GLU A 14 -11.03 22.93 4.45
CA GLU A 14 -12.23 23.67 4.01
C GLU A 14 -12.86 23.17 2.70
N CYS A 15 -12.07 22.58 1.81
CA CYS A 15 -12.55 22.07 0.53
C CYS A 15 -12.89 20.56 0.53
N MET A 16 -12.57 19.79 1.59
CA MET A 16 -12.80 18.35 1.62
C MET A 16 -14.28 18.00 1.39
N ALA A 17 -15.16 18.64 2.17
CA ALA A 17 -16.60 18.40 2.09
C ALA A 17 -17.16 18.76 0.70
N SER A 18 -16.73 19.88 0.13
CA SER A 18 -17.16 20.32 -1.19
C SER A 18 -16.70 19.38 -2.30
N ILE A 19 -15.43 18.95 -2.28
CA ILE A 19 -14.88 18.00 -3.26
C ILE A 19 -15.63 16.67 -3.19
N CYS A 20 -15.75 16.08 -2.00
CA CYS A 20 -16.46 14.82 -1.82
C CYS A 20 -17.95 14.94 -2.18
N GLY A 21 -18.58 16.08 -1.87
CA GLY A 21 -19.95 16.39 -2.25
C GLY A 21 -20.16 16.39 -3.77
N VAL A 22 -19.26 17.03 -4.51
CA VAL A 22 -19.29 17.02 -5.99
C VAL A 22 -19.08 15.61 -6.53
N LEU A 23 -18.10 14.86 -6.02
CA LEU A 23 -17.86 13.48 -6.45
C LEU A 23 -19.09 12.58 -6.19
N ASN A 24 -19.70 12.72 -5.02
CA ASN A 24 -20.92 12.00 -4.69
C ASN A 24 -22.09 12.39 -5.61
N HIS A 25 -22.23 13.67 -5.93
CA HIS A 25 -23.27 14.16 -6.84
C HIS A 25 -23.09 13.60 -8.26
N ILE A 26 -21.86 13.60 -8.79
CA ILE A 26 -21.54 13.05 -10.12
C ILE A 26 -21.98 11.58 -10.25
N ILE A 27 -21.81 10.79 -9.19
CA ILE A 27 -22.19 9.36 -9.20
C ILE A 27 -23.68 9.17 -8.94
N SER A 28 -24.26 9.88 -7.95
CA SER A 28 -25.68 9.71 -7.59
C SER A 28 -26.64 10.16 -8.68
N GLU A 29 -26.27 11.16 -9.48
CA GLU A 29 -27.05 11.63 -10.64
C GLU A 29 -26.62 10.97 -11.95
N GLU A 30 -25.78 9.93 -11.88
CA GLU A 30 -25.29 9.18 -13.05
C GLU A 30 -24.62 10.05 -14.14
N ILE A 31 -24.10 11.22 -13.77
CA ILE A 31 -23.51 12.21 -14.69
C ILE A 31 -22.29 11.63 -15.41
N SER A 32 -21.45 10.88 -14.68
CA SER A 32 -20.23 10.27 -15.23
C SER A 32 -19.94 8.94 -14.53
N VAL A 33 -20.66 7.91 -14.96
CA VAL A 33 -20.52 6.54 -14.44
C VAL A 33 -19.77 5.63 -15.42
N PRO A 34 -19.10 4.57 -14.91
CA PRO A 34 -18.45 3.59 -15.76
C PRO A 34 -19.49 2.87 -16.64
N THR A 35 -19.13 2.58 -17.89
CA THR A 35 -19.95 1.74 -18.77
C THR A 35 -20.04 0.31 -18.23
N THR A 36 -21.24 -0.25 -18.17
CA THR A 36 -21.51 -1.62 -17.71
C THR A 36 -21.10 -2.68 -18.73
N ASP A 37 -21.21 -2.35 -20.03
CA ASP A 37 -20.90 -3.25 -21.13
C ASP A 37 -19.74 -2.69 -21.96
N GLY A 38 -18.54 -3.23 -21.78
CA GLY A 38 -17.36 -2.91 -22.58
C GLY A 38 -16.14 -2.43 -21.78
N ASP A 39 -15.12 -1.96 -22.51
CA ASP A 39 -13.90 -1.44 -21.91
C ASP A 39 -14.17 -0.16 -21.13
N ILE A 40 -14.01 -0.21 -19.80
CA ILE A 40 -14.13 0.97 -18.94
C ILE A 40 -13.20 2.08 -19.45
N ILE A 41 -13.78 3.20 -19.85
CA ILE A 41 -13.08 4.42 -20.30
C ILE A 41 -12.95 5.37 -19.11
N LEU A 42 -11.73 5.86 -18.85
CA LEU A 42 -11.50 6.83 -17.79
C LEU A 42 -12.04 8.23 -18.20
N PRO A 43 -13.02 8.81 -17.47
CA PRO A 43 -13.54 10.15 -17.72
C PRO A 43 -12.45 11.23 -17.64
N LYS A 44 -12.65 12.34 -18.34
CA LYS A 44 -11.68 13.46 -18.38
C LYS A 44 -11.37 14.00 -16.99
N TRP A 45 -12.38 14.16 -16.14
CA TRP A 45 -12.19 14.67 -14.77
C TRP A 45 -11.33 13.73 -13.92
N LEU A 46 -11.51 12.40 -14.07
CA LEU A 46 -10.67 11.41 -13.40
C LEU A 46 -9.25 11.38 -13.96
N LYS A 47 -9.06 11.58 -15.27
CA LYS A 47 -7.73 11.76 -15.86
C LYS A 47 -7.01 12.98 -15.28
N CYS A 48 -7.72 14.11 -15.13
CA CYS A 48 -7.18 15.30 -14.50
C CYS A 48 -6.82 15.04 -13.03
N PHE A 49 -7.71 14.38 -12.27
CA PHE A 49 -7.44 14.00 -10.88
C PHE A 49 -6.19 13.10 -10.77
N LEU A 50 -6.10 12.07 -11.61
CA LEU A 50 -4.96 11.15 -11.65
C LEU A 50 -3.65 11.85 -12.05
N SER A 51 -3.73 12.80 -12.98
CA SER A 51 -2.58 13.62 -13.35
C SER A 51 -2.11 14.47 -12.16
N SER A 52 -3.02 15.11 -11.42
CA SER A 52 -2.66 15.96 -10.29
C SER A 52 -1.98 15.18 -9.15
N ILE A 53 -2.45 13.98 -8.83
CA ILE A 53 -1.86 13.16 -7.76
C ILE A 53 -0.45 12.66 -8.14
N THR A 54 -0.19 12.39 -9.42
CA THR A 54 1.08 11.84 -9.90
C THR A 54 2.14 12.91 -10.20
N THR A 55 1.74 14.12 -10.57
CA THR A 55 2.67 15.19 -10.97
C THR A 55 3.01 16.15 -9.84
N THR A 56 2.22 16.20 -8.77
CA THR A 56 2.49 17.10 -7.64
C THR A 56 3.83 16.76 -6.97
N ASN A 57 4.57 17.81 -6.59
CA ASN A 57 5.81 17.69 -5.83
C ASN A 57 5.61 17.87 -4.32
N TYR A 58 4.39 18.16 -3.89
CA TYR A 58 4.06 18.51 -2.51
C TYR A 58 3.41 17.34 -1.77
N ASP A 59 4.01 16.92 -0.65
CA ASP A 59 3.57 15.74 0.09
C ASP A 59 2.21 15.93 0.79
N ASN A 60 1.89 17.15 1.23
CA ASN A 60 0.57 17.50 1.75
C ASN A 60 -0.53 17.37 0.68
N VAL A 61 -0.25 17.76 -0.57
CA VAL A 61 -1.19 17.58 -1.69
C VAL A 61 -1.39 16.09 -1.98
N ARG A 62 -0.31 15.28 -1.96
CA ARG A 62 -0.44 13.82 -2.12
C ARG A 62 -1.34 13.21 -1.06
N LEU A 63 -1.09 13.51 0.21
CA LEU A 63 -1.90 13.00 1.32
C LEU A 63 -3.35 13.45 1.24
N PHE A 64 -3.60 14.73 0.93
CA PHE A 64 -4.95 15.24 0.77
C PHE A 64 -5.70 14.50 -0.34
N MET A 65 -5.07 14.32 -1.51
CA MET A 65 -5.69 13.59 -2.62
C MET A 65 -5.91 12.11 -2.30
N LEU A 66 -4.97 11.46 -1.61
CA LEU A 66 -5.15 10.10 -1.12
C LEU A 66 -6.33 10.00 -0.14
N LYS A 67 -6.49 10.96 0.77
CA LYS A 67 -7.62 11.01 1.71
C LYS A 67 -8.95 11.24 1.00
N VAL A 68 -8.99 12.06 -0.06
CA VAL A 68 -10.17 12.18 -0.93
C VAL A 68 -10.55 10.83 -1.55
N ILE A 69 -9.56 10.07 -2.04
CA ILE A 69 -9.80 8.73 -2.60
C ILE A 69 -10.34 7.78 -1.51
N LEU A 70 -9.77 7.80 -0.30
CA LEU A 70 -10.25 6.99 0.83
C LEU A 70 -11.70 7.30 1.17
N ASN A 71 -12.03 8.57 1.37
CA ASN A 71 -13.38 9.02 1.73
C ASN A 71 -14.42 8.67 0.66
N MET A 72 -14.01 8.66 -0.61
CA MET A 72 -14.89 8.38 -1.75
C MET A 72 -14.50 7.08 -2.47
N SER A 73 -14.03 6.07 -1.74
CA SER A 73 -13.46 4.84 -2.31
C SER A 73 -14.37 4.19 -3.35
N THR A 74 -15.68 4.15 -3.09
CA THR A 74 -16.70 3.58 -3.98
C THR A 74 -16.82 4.31 -5.33
N VAL A 75 -16.50 5.60 -5.38
CA VAL A 75 -16.49 6.39 -6.62
C VAL A 75 -15.32 5.98 -7.52
N PHE A 76 -14.17 5.68 -6.93
CA PHE A 76 -12.94 5.35 -7.65
C PHE A 76 -12.79 3.86 -7.94
N GLN A 77 -13.37 2.99 -7.11
CA GLN A 77 -13.23 1.53 -7.19
C GLN A 77 -13.58 0.95 -8.58
N PRO A 78 -14.60 1.40 -9.32
CA PRO A 78 -14.85 0.90 -10.67
C PRO A 78 -13.68 1.15 -11.65
N TYR A 79 -12.85 2.16 -11.37
CA TYR A 79 -11.70 2.54 -12.17
C TYR A 79 -10.38 1.96 -11.63
N THR A 80 -10.44 0.95 -10.75
CA THR A 80 -9.29 0.32 -10.08
C THR A 80 -8.11 0.05 -11.02
N LYS A 81 -8.38 -0.47 -12.23
CA LYS A 81 -7.34 -0.77 -13.25
C LYS A 81 -6.46 0.43 -13.62
N PHE A 82 -6.98 1.66 -13.49
CA PHE A 82 -6.25 2.90 -13.77
C PHE A 82 -5.61 3.52 -12.52
N PHE A 83 -6.15 3.24 -11.33
CA PHE A 83 -5.75 3.92 -10.09
C PHE A 83 -4.74 3.14 -9.25
N LEU A 84 -4.71 1.80 -9.31
CA LEU A 84 -3.82 0.98 -8.46
C LEU A 84 -2.36 1.44 -8.54
N GLN A 85 -1.77 1.45 -9.74
CA GLN A 85 -0.36 1.80 -9.90
C GLN A 85 -0.07 3.26 -9.51
N PRO A 86 -0.84 4.27 -9.96
CA PRO A 86 -0.65 5.65 -9.52
C PRO A 86 -0.74 5.85 -8.00
N ILE A 87 -1.69 5.22 -7.33
CA ILE A 87 -1.80 5.29 -5.86
C ILE A 87 -0.58 4.64 -5.21
N MET A 88 -0.20 3.42 -5.64
CA MET A 88 0.99 2.73 -5.13
C MET A 88 2.26 3.57 -5.30
N TYR A 89 2.45 4.17 -6.47
CA TYR A 89 3.60 5.01 -6.77
C TYR A 89 3.62 6.30 -5.96
N THR A 90 2.47 6.98 -5.81
CA THR A 90 2.33 8.17 -4.97
C THR A 90 2.63 7.85 -3.51
N THR A 91 2.12 6.74 -2.99
CA THR A 91 2.40 6.26 -1.63
C THR A 91 3.90 5.98 -1.45
N TYR A 92 4.53 5.31 -2.42
CA TYR A 92 5.98 5.09 -2.42
C TYR A 92 6.75 6.42 -2.38
N LEU A 93 6.42 7.38 -3.26
CA LEU A 93 7.09 8.68 -3.32
C LEU A 93 6.98 9.46 -2.00
N TYR A 94 5.80 9.43 -1.37
CA TYR A 94 5.60 10.03 -0.05
C TYR A 94 6.52 9.40 1.00
N LEU A 95 6.55 8.06 1.07
CA LEU A 95 7.35 7.33 2.06
C LEU A 95 8.86 7.44 1.86
N LYS A 96 9.34 7.82 0.67
CA LYS A 96 10.77 8.12 0.49
C LYS A 96 11.27 9.22 1.43
N LYS A 97 10.41 10.19 1.76
CA LYS A 97 10.76 11.36 2.56
C LYS A 97 10.11 11.37 3.94
N ASN A 98 8.98 10.69 4.08
CA ASN A 98 8.12 10.79 5.27
C ASN A 98 8.04 9.48 6.05
N GLN A 99 7.52 9.54 7.27
CA GLN A 99 7.24 8.36 8.07
C GLN A 99 5.90 7.73 7.71
N LEU A 100 5.70 6.48 8.13
CA LEU A 100 4.41 5.83 8.05
C LEU A 100 3.42 6.57 8.97
N ASN A 101 2.24 6.89 8.44
CA ASN A 101 1.15 7.50 9.18
C ASN A 101 -0.14 6.71 8.91
N TYR A 102 -1.21 7.01 9.64
CA TYR A 102 -2.47 6.28 9.55
C TYR A 102 -3.08 6.32 8.14
N ILE A 103 -3.06 7.48 7.45
CA ILE A 103 -3.58 7.62 6.09
C ILE A 103 -2.90 6.65 5.13
N ILE A 104 -1.58 6.52 5.24
CA ILE A 104 -0.83 5.58 4.39
C ILE A 104 -1.22 4.13 4.69
N ILE A 105 -1.50 3.80 5.95
CA ILE A 105 -1.97 2.46 6.31
C ILE A 105 -3.35 2.22 5.71
N ASP A 106 -4.30 3.16 5.86
CA ASP A 106 -5.64 3.07 5.29
C ASP A 106 -5.58 2.94 3.75
N VAL A 107 -4.68 3.67 3.09
CA VAL A 107 -4.44 3.55 1.64
C VAL A 107 -3.97 2.15 1.27
N ILE A 108 -3.08 1.54 2.05
CA ILE A 108 -2.59 0.18 1.79
C ILE A 108 -3.71 -0.84 1.97
N GLU A 109 -4.52 -0.72 3.01
CA GLU A 109 -5.69 -1.58 3.22
C GLU A 109 -6.68 -1.44 2.07
N MET A 110 -6.99 -0.21 1.64
CA MET A 110 -7.82 0.04 0.48
C MET A 110 -7.24 -0.59 -0.81
N LEU A 111 -5.93 -0.49 -1.04
CA LEU A 111 -5.28 -1.09 -2.21
C LEU A 111 -5.40 -2.62 -2.20
N ILE A 112 -5.24 -3.24 -1.02
CA ILE A 112 -5.41 -4.68 -0.83
C ILE A 112 -6.86 -5.10 -1.15
N ASP A 113 -7.84 -4.37 -0.62
CA ASP A 113 -9.26 -4.65 -0.82
C ASP A 113 -9.68 -4.49 -2.29
N TRP A 114 -9.22 -3.40 -2.92
CA TRP A 114 -9.47 -3.14 -4.34
C TRP A 114 -8.90 -4.23 -5.22
N GLN A 115 -7.66 -4.66 -4.96
CA GLN A 115 -7.02 -5.71 -5.73
C GLN A 115 -7.71 -7.06 -5.56
N THR A 116 -8.06 -7.42 -4.32
CA THR A 116 -8.79 -8.66 -4.02
C THR A 116 -10.14 -8.68 -4.73
N SER A 117 -10.89 -7.58 -4.64
CA SER A 117 -12.19 -7.42 -5.31
C SER A 117 -12.07 -7.47 -6.82
N PHE A 118 -10.99 -6.90 -7.37
CA PHE A 118 -10.78 -6.81 -8.80
C PHE A 118 -10.38 -8.15 -9.42
N PHE A 119 -9.56 -8.96 -8.73
CA PHE A 119 -9.24 -10.32 -9.16
C PHE A 119 -10.45 -11.26 -9.15
N GLN A 120 -11.40 -11.07 -8.23
CA GLN A 120 -12.65 -11.85 -8.24
C GLN A 120 -13.52 -11.55 -9.47
N LYS A 121 -13.42 -10.35 -10.03
CA LYS A 121 -14.26 -9.87 -11.14
C LYS A 121 -13.61 -10.02 -12.52
N SER A 122 -12.28 -10.10 -12.60
CA SER A 122 -11.56 -10.16 -13.86
C SER A 122 -10.40 -11.15 -13.77
N SER A 123 -10.43 -12.18 -14.64
CA SER A 123 -9.39 -13.22 -14.71
C SER A 123 -8.12 -12.77 -15.44
N ASP A 124 -8.21 -11.70 -16.23
CA ASP A 124 -7.23 -11.41 -17.29
C ASP A 124 -6.28 -10.24 -16.97
N PHE A 125 -6.35 -9.67 -15.76
CA PHE A 125 -5.45 -8.56 -15.42
C PHE A 125 -4.15 -9.05 -14.80
N THR A 126 -3.11 -9.08 -15.63
CA THR A 126 -1.74 -9.35 -15.19
C THR A 126 -1.01 -8.04 -14.88
N PHE A 127 -0.51 -7.92 -13.65
CA PHE A 127 0.32 -6.80 -13.17
C PHE A 127 1.70 -6.69 -13.85
N ASP A 128 1.92 -7.31 -15.01
CA ASP A 128 3.25 -7.45 -15.63
C ASP A 128 3.93 -6.09 -15.88
N GLN A 129 3.16 -5.05 -16.18
CA GLN A 129 3.66 -3.67 -16.36
C GLN A 129 4.00 -2.95 -15.04
N ASN A 130 3.54 -3.47 -13.90
CA ASN A 130 3.48 -2.77 -12.62
C ASN A 130 4.32 -3.43 -11.52
N LYS A 131 5.01 -4.54 -11.82
CA LYS A 131 5.85 -5.31 -10.88
C LYS A 131 6.89 -4.44 -10.17
N ASN A 132 7.49 -3.47 -10.87
CA ASN A 132 8.49 -2.58 -10.29
C ASN A 132 7.87 -1.67 -9.20
N THR A 133 6.70 -1.09 -9.47
CA THR A 133 6.02 -0.21 -8.50
C THR A 133 5.58 -0.96 -7.24
N ILE A 134 5.04 -2.19 -7.40
CA ILE A 134 4.70 -3.02 -6.23
C ILE A 134 5.96 -3.33 -5.43
N GLN A 135 7.05 -3.77 -6.09
CA GLN A 135 8.30 -4.09 -5.40
C GLN A 135 8.87 -2.88 -4.65
N GLN A 136 8.85 -1.69 -5.26
CA GLN A 136 9.30 -0.45 -4.63
C GLN A 136 8.47 -0.08 -3.41
N LEU A 137 7.14 -0.20 -3.51
CA LEU A 137 6.25 0.06 -2.38
C LEU A 137 6.49 -0.94 -1.25
N TRP A 138 6.64 -2.23 -1.57
CA TRP A 138 6.95 -3.28 -0.61
C TRP A 138 8.25 -3.00 0.16
N GLU A 139 9.33 -2.69 -0.55
CA GLU A 139 10.64 -2.44 0.06
C GLU A 139 10.65 -1.19 0.94
N ILE A 140 9.99 -0.10 0.52
CA ILE A 140 9.89 1.09 1.35
C ILE A 140 9.02 0.84 2.58
N ILE A 141 7.96 0.04 2.48
CA ILE A 141 7.12 -0.32 3.63
C ILE A 141 7.91 -1.18 4.62
N ILE A 142 8.66 -2.19 4.14
CA ILE A 142 9.61 -2.93 4.99
C ILE A 142 10.57 -1.95 5.68
N GLN A 143 11.08 -0.96 4.95
CA GLN A 143 12.02 0.01 5.51
C GLN A 143 11.42 0.77 6.70
N LYS A 144 10.13 1.12 6.62
CA LYS A 144 9.41 1.93 7.62
C LYS A 144 8.82 1.10 8.76
N VAL A 145 8.41 -0.14 8.48
CA VAL A 145 7.79 -1.03 9.48
C VAL A 145 8.84 -1.83 10.25
N ILE A 146 9.85 -2.38 9.56
CA ILE A 146 10.90 -3.18 10.18
C ILE A 146 12.00 -2.28 10.70
N ILE A 147 11.79 -1.79 11.91
CA ILE A 147 12.73 -0.98 12.66
C ILE A 147 13.04 -1.64 14.01
N ILE A 148 14.14 -1.22 14.63
CA ILE A 148 14.46 -1.63 15.99
C ILE A 148 13.29 -1.22 16.88
N LYS A 149 12.80 -2.14 17.71
CA LYS A 149 11.77 -1.81 18.70
C LYS A 149 12.35 -0.79 19.67
N THR A 150 11.95 0.47 19.53
CA THR A 150 12.22 1.53 20.48
C THR A 150 11.07 1.59 21.50
N LYS A 151 11.30 2.26 22.64
CA LYS A 151 10.23 2.49 23.63
C LYS A 151 9.12 3.42 23.11
N GLU A 152 9.37 4.14 22.02
CA GLU A 152 8.50 5.18 21.45
C GLU A 152 7.33 4.61 20.64
N ILE A 153 7.45 3.38 20.13
CA ILE A 153 6.38 2.73 19.35
C ILE A 153 5.69 1.70 20.21
N SER A 154 4.37 1.87 20.39
CA SER A 154 3.58 0.93 21.17
C SER A 154 3.62 -0.47 20.54
N LYS A 155 3.66 -1.50 21.40
CA LYS A 155 3.64 -2.91 20.95
C LYS A 155 2.43 -3.21 20.06
N ILE A 156 1.31 -2.54 20.30
CA ILE A 156 0.06 -2.69 19.54
C ILE A 156 0.23 -2.16 18.12
N ILE A 157 0.72 -0.92 17.97
CA ILE A 157 0.96 -0.31 16.65
C ILE A 157 1.98 -1.14 15.86
N TYR A 158 3.05 -1.57 16.52
CA TYR A 158 4.05 -2.42 15.85
C TYR A 158 3.46 -3.74 15.36
N LYS A 159 2.64 -4.41 16.18
CA LYS A 159 1.97 -5.66 15.78
C LYS A 159 1.03 -5.43 14.60
N TYR A 160 0.27 -4.34 14.62
CA TYR A 160 -0.64 -3.97 13.55
C TYR A 160 0.12 -3.72 12.23
N ASN A 161 1.19 -2.92 12.25
CA ASN A 161 2.01 -2.67 11.07
C ASN A 161 2.65 -3.96 10.50
N MET A 162 3.09 -4.87 11.37
CA MET A 162 3.61 -6.18 10.93
C MET A 162 2.52 -7.08 10.34
N ASN A 163 1.28 -6.97 10.82
CA ASN A 163 0.14 -7.69 10.24
C ASN A 163 -0.22 -7.12 8.86
N MET A 164 -0.27 -5.79 8.72
CA MET A 164 -0.44 -5.13 7.42
C MET A 164 0.63 -5.61 6.42
N LEU A 165 1.90 -5.64 6.83
CA LEU A 165 3.01 -6.15 6.02
C LEU A 165 2.79 -7.61 5.58
N LYS A 166 2.29 -8.46 6.48
CA LYS A 166 1.94 -9.85 6.16
C LYS A 166 0.83 -9.93 5.12
N THR A 167 -0.26 -9.19 5.30
CA THR A 167 -1.40 -9.18 4.36
C THR A 167 -0.98 -8.67 2.99
N MET A 168 -0.18 -7.60 2.92
CA MET A 168 0.38 -7.11 1.65
C MET A 168 1.12 -8.21 0.90
N LEU A 169 1.98 -8.96 1.60
CA LEU A 169 2.73 -10.06 1.00
C LEU A 169 1.79 -11.17 0.52
N GLU A 170 0.82 -11.58 1.32
CA GLU A 170 -0.14 -12.64 0.95
C GLU A 170 -0.94 -12.30 -0.31
N VAL A 171 -1.24 -11.02 -0.55
CA VAL A 171 -1.99 -10.58 -1.73
C VAL A 171 -1.08 -10.34 -2.94
N TRP A 172 0.16 -9.89 -2.71
CA TRP A 172 1.05 -9.45 -3.79
C TRP A 172 2.22 -10.40 -4.08
N HIS A 173 2.36 -11.52 -3.36
CA HIS A 173 3.47 -12.46 -3.53
C HIS A 173 3.73 -12.90 -4.98
N PRO A 174 2.74 -13.07 -5.90
CA PRO A 174 3.03 -13.49 -7.28
C PRO A 174 3.85 -12.45 -8.07
N TYR A 175 3.88 -11.20 -7.60
CA TYR A 175 4.55 -10.07 -8.24
C TYR A 175 5.80 -9.60 -7.49
N LEU A 176 6.03 -10.14 -6.29
CA LEU A 176 7.11 -9.73 -5.40
C LEU A 176 8.32 -10.67 -5.52
N LYS A 177 9.49 -10.09 -5.27
CA LYS A 177 10.74 -10.82 -5.05
C LYS A 177 11.21 -10.57 -3.62
N LEU A 178 12.17 -11.39 -3.19
CA LEU A 178 12.84 -11.19 -1.91
C LEU A 178 13.38 -9.74 -1.83
N PRO A 179 13.09 -9.01 -0.74
CA PRO A 179 13.34 -7.57 -0.69
C PRO A 179 14.85 -7.26 -0.67
N ALA A 180 15.26 -6.27 -1.48
CA ALA A 180 16.68 -5.91 -1.60
C ALA A 180 17.30 -5.39 -0.29
N ASN A 181 16.48 -4.78 0.58
CA ASN A 181 16.92 -4.28 1.89
C ASN A 181 16.97 -5.36 2.99
N LEU A 182 16.75 -6.64 2.68
CA LEU A 182 16.76 -7.72 3.67
C LEU A 182 18.09 -7.82 4.44
N ASP A 183 19.21 -7.65 3.74
CA ASP A 183 20.54 -7.78 4.34
C ASP A 183 20.87 -6.65 5.33
N ASP A 184 20.28 -5.47 5.11
CA ASP A 184 20.32 -4.37 6.08
C ASP A 184 19.45 -4.70 7.30
N LYS A 185 18.22 -5.17 7.06
CA LYS A 185 17.28 -5.52 8.13
C LYS A 185 17.77 -6.67 9.02
N MET A 186 18.50 -7.63 8.48
CA MET A 186 19.14 -8.69 9.28
C MET A 186 20.14 -8.11 10.31
N ARG A 187 20.79 -6.99 9.99
CA ARG A 187 21.74 -6.32 10.88
C ARG A 187 21.02 -5.39 11.86
N THR A 188 20.09 -4.59 11.36
CA THR A 188 19.46 -3.52 12.14
C THR A 188 18.35 -4.03 13.05
N ALA A 189 17.47 -4.93 12.59
CA ALA A 189 16.30 -5.38 13.33
C ALA A 189 16.15 -6.92 13.33
N PRO A 190 17.13 -7.68 13.84
CA PRO A 190 17.23 -9.13 13.63
C PRO A 190 15.98 -9.91 14.02
N GLY A 191 15.37 -9.62 15.18
CA GLY A 191 14.18 -10.35 15.64
C GLY A 191 12.95 -10.15 14.74
N ALA A 192 12.76 -8.95 14.21
CA ALA A 192 11.68 -8.65 13.27
C ALA A 192 11.95 -9.25 11.89
N THR A 193 13.22 -9.26 11.47
CA THR A 193 13.65 -9.81 10.20
C THR A 193 13.48 -11.33 10.13
N VAL A 194 13.62 -12.05 11.24
CA VAL A 194 13.25 -13.48 11.30
C VAL A 194 11.79 -13.69 10.87
N TYR A 195 10.88 -12.88 11.40
CA TYR A 195 9.47 -12.96 11.03
C TYR A 195 9.25 -12.60 9.55
N LEU A 196 9.92 -11.57 9.02
CA LEU A 196 9.87 -11.24 7.60
C LEU A 196 10.30 -12.42 6.72
N ILE A 197 11.42 -13.06 7.04
CA ILE A 197 11.92 -14.21 6.27
C ILE A 197 10.91 -15.36 6.33
N LEU A 198 10.30 -15.62 7.49
CA LEU A 198 9.27 -16.66 7.64
C LEU A 198 8.05 -16.39 6.78
N ILE A 199 7.51 -15.16 6.77
CA ILE A 199 6.35 -14.84 5.93
C ILE A 199 6.70 -14.91 4.44
N CYS A 200 7.91 -14.49 4.02
CA CYS A 200 8.38 -14.66 2.64
C CYS A 200 8.49 -16.15 2.26
N PHE A 201 9.02 -16.98 3.16
CA PHE A 201 9.16 -18.41 2.94
C PHE A 201 7.81 -19.09 2.71
N VAL A 202 6.82 -18.81 3.56
CA VAL A 202 5.47 -19.39 3.46
C VAL A 202 4.73 -18.93 2.19
N ASN A 203 5.04 -17.75 1.66
CA ASN A 203 4.41 -17.18 0.47
C ASN A 203 5.18 -17.44 -0.84
N GLY A 204 5.92 -18.56 -0.92
CA GLY A 204 6.49 -19.05 -2.18
C GLY A 204 7.84 -18.43 -2.58
N MET A 205 8.54 -17.77 -1.65
CA MET A 205 9.93 -17.32 -1.85
C MET A 205 10.97 -18.29 -1.24
N ASP A 206 10.56 -19.52 -0.94
CA ASP A 206 11.38 -20.57 -0.31
C ASP A 206 12.67 -20.85 -1.09
N LYS A 207 12.57 -20.97 -2.42
CA LYS A 207 13.72 -21.23 -3.29
C LYS A 207 14.77 -20.13 -3.15
N ASP A 208 14.38 -18.86 -3.25
CA ASP A 208 15.32 -17.73 -3.14
C ASP A 208 15.98 -17.64 -1.76
N ILE A 209 15.24 -18.01 -0.71
CA ILE A 209 15.74 -18.02 0.67
C ILE A 209 16.76 -19.14 0.89
N ILE A 210 16.46 -20.36 0.42
CA ILE A 210 17.32 -21.54 0.64
C ILE A 210 18.68 -21.38 -0.06
N HIS A 211 18.73 -20.74 -1.23
CA HIS A 211 19.99 -20.53 -1.98
C HIS A 211 20.86 -19.40 -1.40
N ARG A 212 20.34 -18.59 -0.46
CA ARG A 212 21.06 -17.47 0.15
C ARG A 212 21.80 -17.91 1.43
N ASN A 213 23.09 -18.21 1.29
CA ASN A 213 23.96 -18.61 2.42
C ASN A 213 23.95 -17.63 3.60
N ASN A 214 23.85 -16.32 3.32
CA ASN A 214 23.84 -15.30 4.36
C ASN A 214 22.62 -15.37 5.29
N ILE A 215 21.47 -15.84 4.78
CA ILE A 215 20.26 -16.06 5.60
C ILE A 215 20.45 -17.27 6.53
N LEU A 216 21.07 -18.35 6.04
CA LEU A 216 21.37 -19.52 6.85
C LEU A 216 22.36 -19.20 7.98
N GLU A 217 23.41 -18.43 7.68
CA GLU A 217 24.35 -17.94 8.69
C GLU A 217 23.67 -17.04 9.73
N PHE A 218 22.76 -16.18 9.27
CA PHE A 218 21.96 -15.32 10.13
C PHE A 218 21.13 -16.13 11.14
N PHE A 219 20.41 -17.17 10.68
CA PHE A 219 19.64 -18.05 11.58
C PHE A 219 20.54 -18.80 12.58
N ARG A 220 21.68 -19.33 12.15
CA ARG A 220 22.66 -19.97 13.06
C ARG A 220 23.14 -19.01 14.15
N LYS A 221 23.40 -17.75 13.79
CA LYS A 221 23.84 -16.72 14.73
C LYS A 221 22.76 -16.37 15.75
N ILE A 222 21.49 -16.33 15.35
CA ILE A 222 20.37 -16.05 16.25
C ILE A 222 20.10 -17.24 17.19
N SER A 223 20.10 -18.48 16.69
CA SER A 223 19.88 -19.68 17.52
C SER A 223 20.93 -19.78 18.64
N ARG A 224 22.21 -19.56 18.34
CA ARG A 224 23.28 -19.54 19.36
C ARG A 224 23.12 -18.44 20.43
N LYS A 225 22.40 -17.36 20.12
CA LYS A 225 22.11 -16.30 21.10
C LYS A 225 20.92 -16.62 22.01
N LEU A 226 20.04 -17.53 21.58
CA LEU A 226 18.87 -17.96 22.37
C LEU A 226 19.23 -19.10 23.34
N GLU A 227 20.28 -19.86 23.05
CA GLU A 227 20.81 -20.92 23.89
C GLU A 227 21.70 -20.42 25.06
N ARG A 228 21.99 -19.11 25.11
CA ARG A 228 22.76 -18.44 26.17
C ARG A 228 21.86 -17.55 27.00
#